data_AF-A0A814LU77-F1
#
_entry.id   AF-A0A814LU77-F1
#
_cell.length_a   1.000
_cell.length_b   1.000
_cell.length_c   1.000
_cell.angle_alpha   90.00
_cell.angle_beta   90.00
_cell.angle_gamma   90.00
#
_symmetry.space_group_name_H-M   'P 1'
#
loop_
_entity.id
_entity.type
_entity.pdbx_description
1 polymer ?
#
loop_
_entity_poly.entity_id
_entity_poly.type
_entity_poly.pdbx_seq_one_letter_code
_entity_poly.pdbx_strand_id
1 'polypeptide(L)'
;MQNIKLVPSSHGKSMILVDKFLFIKWTRRDNGSVYWKCIHQYKYKCKASLTTSSLNTDVISRNSIHTEHPEFNSLDVRLYECLDTVNKRVRDEYGSMSSIYRDELNKILAEHYDVDELAAKMPKFENKREKNFLSFIFSKNYKIEKSRYAHVAKKLS
;
A
#
# COMPACT_ATOMS: atom_id res chain seq x y z
N MET A 1 -22.76 0.20 -7.39
CA MET A 1 -21.84 1.35 -7.58
C MET A 1 -20.42 0.79 -7.67
N GLN A 2 -19.61 1.23 -8.62
CA GLN A 2 -18.21 0.79 -8.75
C GLN A 2 -17.36 1.51 -7.70
N ASN A 3 -16.46 0.79 -7.02
CA ASN A 3 -15.54 1.39 -6.06
C ASN A 3 -14.23 1.72 -6.78
N ILE A 4 -14.03 2.99 -7.14
CA ILE A 4 -12.84 3.46 -7.86
C ILE A 4 -12.16 4.54 -7.04
N LYS A 5 -10.87 4.35 -6.76
CA LYS A 5 -10.07 5.29 -5.96
C LYS A 5 -8.67 5.42 -6.54
N LEU A 6 -8.17 6.65 -6.61
CA LEU A 6 -6.75 6.90 -6.86
C LEU A 6 -5.95 6.57 -5.61
N VAL A 7 -4.89 5.78 -5.78
CA VAL A 7 -3.98 5.38 -4.70
C VAL A 7 -2.60 5.94 -5.01
N PRO A 8 -1.95 6.62 -4.06
CA PRO A 8 -0.60 7.12 -4.28
C PRO A 8 0.41 5.97 -4.31
N SER A 9 1.41 6.04 -5.19
CA SER A 9 2.56 5.14 -5.14
C SER A 9 3.69 5.76 -4.34
N SER A 10 4.41 4.91 -3.62
CA SER A 10 5.69 5.25 -2.99
C SER A 10 6.73 5.78 -3.98
N HIS A 11 6.61 5.52 -5.28
CA HIS A 11 7.57 5.94 -6.31
C HIS A 11 7.02 7.02 -7.26
N GLY A 12 5.93 7.71 -6.89
CA GLY A 12 5.35 8.80 -7.69
C GLY A 12 4.56 8.35 -8.93
N LYS A 13 4.43 7.04 -9.19
CA LYS A 13 3.51 6.52 -10.21
C LYS A 13 2.07 6.57 -9.70
N SER A 14 1.13 7.09 -10.47
CA SER A 14 -0.28 7.01 -10.08
C SER A 14 -0.74 5.55 -10.10
N MET A 15 -1.49 5.14 -9.09
CA MET A 15 -2.21 3.87 -9.05
C MET A 15 -3.70 4.13 -8.93
N ILE A 16 -4.49 3.16 -9.38
CA ILE A 16 -5.95 3.20 -9.27
C ILE A 16 -6.44 1.85 -8.76
N LEU A 17 -7.23 1.89 -7.69
CA LEU A 17 -7.96 0.75 -7.18
C LEU A 17 -9.32 0.73 -7.86
N VAL A 18 -9.66 -0.38 -8.49
CA VAL A 18 -10.98 -0.63 -9.05
C VAL A 18 -11.52 -1.90 -8.46
N ASP A 19 -12.65 -1.78 -7.77
CA ASP A 19 -13.29 -2.83 -6.98
C ASP A 19 -12.36 -3.32 -5.85
N LYS A 20 -11.49 -4.28 -6.15
CA LYS A 20 -10.46 -4.80 -5.23
C LYS A 20 -9.14 -5.10 -5.93
N PHE A 21 -8.93 -4.56 -7.11
CA PHE A 21 -7.73 -4.80 -7.90
C PHE A 21 -6.99 -3.49 -8.13
N LEU A 22 -5.68 -3.52 -7.88
CA LEU A 22 -4.81 -2.37 -8.04
C LEU A 22 -4.17 -2.36 -9.43
N PHE A 23 -4.25 -1.22 -10.09
CA PHE A 23 -3.68 -0.99 -11.40
C PHE A 23 -2.65 0.12 -11.34
N ILE A 24 -1.54 -0.08 -12.05
CA ILE A 24 -0.47 0.90 -12.18
C ILE A 24 -0.60 1.62 -13.52
N LYS A 25 -0.33 2.94 -13.52
CA LYS A 25 -0.25 3.71 -14.75
C LYS A 25 0.81 3.11 -15.67
N TRP A 26 0.40 2.72 -16.88
CA TRP A 26 1.29 2.15 -17.88
C TRP A 26 1.77 3.22 -18.86
N THR A 27 0.82 3.88 -19.54
CA THR A 27 1.14 4.95 -20.48
C THR A 27 -0.02 5.96 -20.57
N ARG A 28 0.29 7.17 -21.00
CA ARG A 28 -0.70 8.16 -21.42
C ARG A 28 -0.75 8.15 -22.95
N ARG A 29 -1.96 8.17 -23.51
CA ARG A 29 -2.17 8.27 -24.95
C ARG A 29 -2.31 9.73 -25.38
N ASP A 30 -2.15 9.99 -26.67
CA ASP A 30 -2.16 11.35 -27.24
C ASP A 30 -3.49 12.08 -27.02
N ASN A 31 -4.60 11.33 -26.97
CA ASN A 31 -5.93 11.85 -26.64
C ASN A 31 -6.11 12.19 -25.14
N GLY A 32 -5.05 12.17 -24.34
CA GLY A 32 -5.08 12.46 -22.91
C GLY A 32 -5.46 11.29 -22.01
N SER A 33 -6.05 10.22 -22.57
CA SER A 33 -6.45 9.03 -21.81
C SER A 33 -5.26 8.30 -21.20
N VAL A 34 -5.50 7.63 -20.08
CA VAL A 34 -4.48 6.89 -19.35
C VAL A 34 -4.79 5.42 -19.42
N TYR A 35 -3.82 4.63 -19.88
CA TYR A 35 -3.89 3.18 -19.89
C TYR A 35 -3.20 2.62 -18.65
N TRP A 36 -3.87 1.70 -17.97
CA TRP A 36 -3.41 1.09 -16.73
C TRP A 36 -3.44 -0.43 -16.85
N LYS A 37 -2.49 -1.07 -16.17
CA LYS A 37 -2.38 -2.52 -16.11
C LYS A 37 -2.39 -2.99 -14.67
N CYS A 38 -2.95 -4.17 -14.43
CA CYS A 38 -2.92 -4.77 -13.10
C CYS A 38 -1.49 -4.86 -12.58
N ILE A 39 -1.27 -4.54 -11.30
CA ILE A 39 0.05 -4.62 -10.66
C ILE A 39 0.65 -6.04 -10.72
N HIS A 40 -0.21 -7.05 -10.80
CA HIS A 40 0.15 -8.46 -10.89
C HIS A 40 0.47 -8.95 -12.31
N GLN A 41 0.53 -8.07 -13.31
CA GLN A 41 0.82 -8.45 -14.70
C GLN A 41 2.12 -9.25 -14.88
N TYR A 42 3.16 -8.94 -14.11
CA TYR A 42 4.47 -9.59 -14.26
C TYR A 42 4.52 -10.92 -13.51
N LYS A 43 4.07 -10.92 -12.25
CA LYS A 43 4.14 -12.09 -11.37
C LYS A 43 3.12 -13.18 -11.73
N TYR A 44 1.90 -12.78 -12.07
CA TYR A 44 0.78 -13.70 -12.33
C TYR A 44 0.34 -13.71 -13.79
N LYS A 45 1.10 -13.08 -14.70
CA LYS A 45 0.76 -12.92 -16.12
C LYS A 45 -0.65 -12.35 -16.34
N CYS A 46 -1.12 -11.55 -15.39
CA CYS A 46 -2.46 -10.98 -15.41
C CYS A 46 -2.62 -10.01 -16.59
N LYS A 47 -3.70 -10.19 -17.35
CA LYS A 47 -4.02 -9.38 -18.55
C LYS A 47 -5.06 -8.29 -18.27
N ALA A 48 -5.53 -8.19 -17.03
CA ALA A 48 -6.48 -7.17 -16.64
C ALA A 48 -5.89 -5.77 -16.86
N SER A 49 -6.69 -4.90 -17.47
CA SER A 49 -6.30 -3.54 -17.79
C SER A 49 -7.51 -2.62 -17.83
N LEU A 50 -7.27 -1.32 -17.71
CA LEU A 50 -8.31 -0.32 -17.84
C LEU A 50 -7.77 0.92 -18.55
N THR A 51 -8.69 1.71 -19.10
CA THR A 51 -8.40 3.02 -19.66
C THR A 51 -9.30 4.05 -19.00
N THR A 52 -8.73 5.13 -18.50
CA THR A 52 -9.47 6.29 -17.97
C THR A 52 -9.32 7.50 -18.87
N SER A 53 -10.27 8.44 -18.81
CA SER A 53 -10.23 9.66 -19.61
C SER A 53 -9.05 10.56 -19.28
N SER A 54 -8.60 10.57 -18.03
CA SER A 54 -7.39 11.27 -17.61
C SER A 54 -6.80 10.59 -16.37
N LEU A 55 -6.03 11.29 -15.53
CA LEU A 55 -5.66 10.82 -14.19
C LEU A 55 -6.84 10.97 -13.21
N ASN A 56 -8.01 10.49 -13.61
CA ASN A 56 -9.25 10.54 -12.86
C ASN A 56 -9.88 9.14 -12.76
N THR A 57 -11.06 9.06 -12.15
CA THR A 57 -11.80 7.81 -11.93
C THR A 57 -12.77 7.47 -13.07
N ASP A 58 -12.77 8.23 -14.16
CA ASP A 58 -13.71 8.05 -15.27
C ASP A 58 -13.21 6.98 -16.24
N VAL A 59 -13.74 5.77 -16.09
CA VAL A 59 -13.35 4.61 -16.89
C VAL A 59 -13.99 4.66 -18.27
N ILE A 60 -13.15 4.68 -19.32
CA ILE A 60 -13.56 4.59 -20.73
C ILE A 60 -13.69 3.13 -21.16
N SER A 61 -12.76 2.27 -20.74
CA SER A 61 -12.78 0.84 -21.09
C SER A 61 -12.09 -0.01 -20.02
N ARG A 62 -12.53 -1.26 -19.88
CA ARG A 62 -11.92 -2.22 -18.96
C ARG A 62 -11.88 -3.63 -19.53
N ASN A 63 -10.77 -4.30 -19.30
CA ASN A 63 -10.65 -5.75 -19.33
C ASN A 63 -10.54 -6.24 -17.89
N SER A 64 -11.65 -6.77 -17.34
CA SER A 64 -11.73 -7.25 -15.96
C SER A 64 -11.31 -8.71 -15.80
N ILE A 65 -10.76 -9.34 -16.83
CA ILE A 65 -10.34 -10.75 -16.75
C ILE A 65 -9.00 -10.81 -16.01
N HIS A 66 -9.10 -11.14 -14.71
CA HIS A 66 -7.97 -11.41 -13.85
C HIS A 66 -7.58 -12.89 -13.94
N THR A 67 -6.27 -13.16 -13.89
CA THR A 67 -5.78 -14.50 -13.58
C THR A 67 -5.86 -14.72 -12.06
N GLU A 68 -5.74 -15.96 -11.59
CA GLU A 68 -5.73 -16.24 -10.15
C GLU A 68 -4.57 -15.52 -9.46
N HIS A 69 -4.90 -14.46 -8.72
CA HIS A 69 -3.99 -13.70 -7.89
C HIS A 69 -4.76 -13.00 -6.75
N PRO A 70 -4.08 -12.59 -5.67
CA PRO A 70 -4.73 -11.94 -4.53
C PRO A 70 -5.50 -10.67 -4.91
N GLU A 71 -6.57 -10.42 -4.17
CA GLU A 71 -7.30 -9.15 -4.12
C GLU A 71 -6.65 -8.19 -3.11
N PHE A 72 -6.81 -6.89 -3.33
CA PHE A 72 -6.43 -5.83 -2.41
C PHE A 72 -7.59 -5.53 -1.45
N ASN A 73 -7.32 -5.52 -0.15
CA ASN A 73 -8.25 -5.08 0.88
C ASN A 73 -7.95 -3.65 1.35
N SER A 74 -8.73 -3.16 2.33
CA SER A 74 -8.56 -1.82 2.90
C SER A 74 -7.16 -1.61 3.49
N LEU A 75 -6.60 -2.63 4.14
CA LEU A 75 -5.28 -2.58 4.75
C LEU A 75 -4.16 -2.41 3.71
N ASP A 76 -4.25 -3.08 2.56
CA ASP A 76 -3.25 -2.92 1.49
C ASP A 76 -3.24 -1.47 0.98
N VAL A 77 -4.42 -0.88 0.79
CA VAL A 77 -4.57 0.51 0.35
C VAL A 77 -4.01 1.47 1.39
N ARG A 78 -4.33 1.23 2.67
CA ARG A 78 -3.85 2.04 3.79
C ARG A 78 -2.33 2.01 3.92
N LEU A 79 -1.71 0.87 3.68
CA LEU A 79 -0.25 0.72 3.65
C LEU A 79 0.40 1.57 2.55
N TYR A 80 -0.18 1.63 1.35
CA TYR A 80 0.32 2.51 0.30
C TYR A 80 0.20 4.00 0.65
N GLU A 81 -0.91 4.41 1.25
CA GLU A 81 -1.10 5.77 1.74
C GLU A 81 -0.09 6.13 2.83
N CYS A 82 0.15 5.21 3.77
CA CYS A 82 1.16 5.37 4.80
C CYS A 82 2.54 5.62 4.17
N LEU A 83 2.95 4.83 3.18
CA LEU A 83 4.25 5.01 2.52
C LEU A 83 4.36 6.34 1.78
N ASP A 84 3.29 6.77 1.12
CA ASP A 84 3.26 8.08 0.48
C ASP A 84 3.40 9.23 1.48
N THR A 85 2.68 9.16 2.61
CA THR A 85 2.81 10.12 3.71
C THR A 85 4.21 10.14 4.27
N VAL A 86 4.82 8.97 4.50
CA VAL A 86 6.20 8.86 4.99
C VAL A 86 7.16 9.52 4.00
N ASN A 87 7.04 9.22 2.71
CA ASN A 87 7.89 9.82 1.67
C ASN A 87 7.73 11.34 1.57
N LYS A 88 6.53 11.87 1.81
CA LYS A 88 6.29 13.32 1.90
C LYS A 88 6.96 13.91 3.13
N ARG A 89 6.66 13.38 4.32
CA ARG A 89 7.20 13.85 5.60
C ARG A 89 8.73 13.80 5.65
N VAL A 90 9.37 12.79 5.06
CA VAL A 90 10.85 12.71 5.01
C VAL A 90 11.49 13.84 4.21
N ARG A 91 10.78 14.40 3.22
CA ARG A 91 11.26 15.55 2.47
C ARG A 91 11.09 16.86 3.23
N ASP A 92 10.02 16.94 4.03
CA ASP A 92 9.55 18.21 4.58
C ASP A 92 9.86 18.38 6.08
N GLU A 93 10.14 17.30 6.81
CA GLU A 93 10.33 17.29 8.25
C GLU A 93 11.74 16.86 8.67
N TYR A 94 12.23 17.46 9.75
CA TYR A 94 13.46 17.03 10.40
C TYR A 94 13.21 15.76 11.22
N GLY A 95 13.75 14.64 10.78
CA GLY A 95 13.62 13.37 11.49
C GLY A 95 14.21 12.21 10.72
N SER A 96 14.44 11.09 11.40
CA SER A 96 14.82 9.87 10.69
C SER A 96 13.60 9.34 9.93
N MET A 97 13.82 8.83 8.72
CA MET A 97 12.81 8.02 8.00
C MET A 97 12.16 6.96 8.92
N SER A 98 12.89 6.47 9.93
CA SER A 98 12.45 5.37 10.79
C SER A 98 11.50 5.78 11.89
N SER A 99 11.68 6.99 12.43
CA SER A 99 10.72 7.61 13.35
C SER A 99 9.46 7.98 12.60
N ILE A 100 9.58 8.61 11.42
CA ILE A 100 8.44 9.00 10.59
C ILE A 100 7.62 7.77 10.17
N TYR A 101 8.29 6.71 9.71
CA TYR A 101 7.64 5.45 9.34
C TYR A 101 6.92 4.79 10.53
N ARG A 102 7.57 4.76 11.71
CA ARG A 102 6.97 4.21 12.93
C ARG A 102 5.72 5.00 13.32
N ASP A 103 5.77 6.32 13.26
CA ASP A 103 4.64 7.18 13.63
C ASP A 103 3.44 6.95 12.71
N GLU A 104 3.65 6.80 11.40
CA GLU A 104 2.56 6.49 10.47
C GLU A 104 2.02 5.05 10.65
N LEU A 105 2.89 4.07 10.93
CA LEU A 105 2.43 2.71 11.26
C LEU A 105 1.58 2.66 12.53
N ASN A 106 1.96 3.42 13.57
CA ASN A 106 1.18 3.50 14.81
C ASN A 106 -0.22 4.06 14.58
N LYS A 107 -0.40 4.96 13.59
CA LYS A 107 -1.73 5.45 13.21
C LYS A 107 -2.58 4.33 12.61
N ILE A 108 -2.00 3.48 11.75
CA ILE A 108 -2.71 2.30 11.22
C ILE A 108 -3.11 1.37 12.37
N LEU A 109 -2.20 1.08 13.29
CA LEU A 109 -2.52 0.22 14.44
C LEU A 109 -3.61 0.79 15.36
N ALA A 110 -3.67 2.12 15.49
CA ALA A 110 -4.75 2.80 16.20
C ALA A 110 -6.12 2.69 15.51
N GLU A 111 -6.15 2.39 14.20
CA GLU A 111 -7.39 2.13 13.44
C GLU A 111 -7.94 0.70 13.66
N HIS A 112 -7.46 -0.03 14.68
CA HIS A 112 -7.88 -1.39 15.06
C HIS A 112 -7.58 -2.50 14.03
N TYR A 113 -6.55 -2.31 13.21
CA TYR A 113 -6.05 -3.41 12.37
C TYR A 113 -5.29 -4.44 13.21
N ASP A 114 -5.43 -5.71 12.84
CA ASP A 114 -4.68 -6.80 13.44
C ASP A 114 -3.18 -6.66 13.14
N VAL A 115 -2.35 -6.80 14.17
CA VAL A 115 -0.88 -6.60 14.09
C VAL A 115 -0.25 -7.66 13.18
N ASP A 116 -0.73 -8.90 13.24
CA ASP A 116 -0.19 -10.00 12.46
C ASP A 116 -0.61 -9.87 10.98
N GLU A 117 -1.85 -9.43 10.71
CA GLU A 117 -2.31 -9.10 9.35
C GLU A 117 -1.50 -7.95 8.74
N LEU A 118 -1.26 -6.89 9.52
CA LEU A 118 -0.42 -5.76 9.11
C LEU A 118 0.99 -6.25 8.76
N ALA A 119 1.62 -7.02 9.65
CA ALA A 119 2.96 -7.55 9.44
C ALA A 119 3.05 -8.44 8.19
N ALA A 120 2.02 -9.22 7.89
CA ALA A 120 1.96 -10.09 6.71
C ALA A 120 1.85 -9.33 5.39
N LYS A 121 1.13 -8.20 5.39
CA LYS A 121 0.86 -7.38 4.19
C LYS A 121 1.87 -6.26 3.95
N MET A 122 2.72 -5.98 4.93
CA MET A 122 3.77 -4.98 4.78
C MET A 122 4.61 -5.25 3.51
N PRO A 123 4.90 -4.21 2.71
CA PRO A 123 5.62 -4.40 1.46
C PRO A 123 6.95 -5.13 1.70
N LYS A 124 7.22 -6.16 0.91
CA LYS A 124 8.55 -6.76 0.86
C LYS A 124 9.43 -5.82 0.03
N PHE A 125 10.20 -4.99 0.71
CA PHE A 125 11.05 -4.02 0.04
C PHE A 125 12.21 -4.70 -0.68
N GLU A 126 12.40 -4.32 -1.95
CA GLU A 126 13.37 -4.95 -2.85
C GLU A 126 14.81 -4.52 -2.55
N ASN A 127 15.02 -3.37 -1.87
CA ASN A 127 16.37 -2.88 -1.58
C ASN A 127 16.87 -3.25 -0.18
N LYS A 128 18.18 -3.52 -0.10
CA LYS A 128 18.89 -4.04 1.09
C LYS A 128 18.82 -3.06 2.27
N ARG A 129 18.67 -1.75 2.00
CA ARG A 129 18.64 -0.68 3.00
C ARG A 129 17.30 -0.64 3.73
N GLU A 130 16.18 -0.73 3.01
CA GLU A 130 14.82 -0.83 3.55
C GLU A 130 14.59 -2.17 4.27
N LYS A 131 15.15 -3.27 3.74
CA LYS A 131 15.11 -4.60 4.37
C LYS A 131 15.81 -4.62 5.74
N ASN A 132 16.99 -4.02 5.85
CA ASN A 132 17.75 -3.94 7.12
C ASN A 132 17.07 -3.01 8.14
N PHE A 133 16.47 -1.94 7.65
CA PHE A 133 15.77 -0.95 8.46
C PHE A 133 14.48 -1.48 9.07
N LEU A 134 13.67 -2.21 8.29
CA LEU A 134 12.47 -2.86 8.80
C LEU A 134 12.81 -4.03 9.72
N SER A 135 13.83 -4.83 9.40
CA SER A 135 14.36 -5.83 10.34
C SER A 135 14.68 -5.22 11.71
N PHE A 136 15.31 -4.04 11.73
CA PHE A 136 15.59 -3.29 12.96
C PHE A 136 14.31 -2.78 13.66
N ILE A 137 13.38 -2.16 12.91
CA ILE A 137 12.08 -1.68 13.42
C ILE A 137 11.24 -2.83 13.97
N PHE A 138 11.12 -3.96 13.26
CA PHE A 138 10.40 -5.16 13.69
C PHE A 138 11.02 -5.78 14.94
N SER A 139 12.35 -5.85 15.04
CA SER A 139 13.00 -6.40 16.25
C SER A 139 12.73 -5.57 17.51
N LYS A 140 12.56 -4.24 17.37
CA LYS A 140 12.25 -3.32 18.48
C LYS A 140 10.75 -3.18 18.72
N ASN A 141 9.96 -2.95 17.69
CA ASN A 141 8.50 -2.78 17.80
C ASN A 141 7.82 -4.09 18.21
N TYR A 142 8.20 -5.26 17.68
CA TYR A 142 7.64 -6.55 18.14
C TYR A 142 7.93 -6.78 19.63
N LYS A 143 9.12 -6.41 20.12
CA LYS A 143 9.45 -6.50 21.56
C LYS A 143 8.68 -5.47 22.39
N ILE A 144 8.50 -4.25 21.89
CA ILE A 144 7.80 -3.15 22.59
C ILE A 144 6.29 -3.38 22.61
N GLU A 145 5.68 -3.83 21.52
CA GLU A 145 4.24 -4.09 21.41
C GLU A 145 3.85 -5.37 22.13
N LYS A 146 4.62 -6.45 22.00
CA LYS A 146 4.37 -7.66 22.80
C LYS A 146 4.49 -7.39 24.30
N SER A 147 5.36 -6.45 24.70
CA SER A 147 5.45 -5.96 26.08
C SER A 147 4.24 -5.07 26.47
N ARG A 148 3.86 -4.09 25.63
CA ARG A 148 2.71 -3.20 25.86
C ARG A 148 1.37 -3.95 25.92
N TYR A 149 1.17 -4.95 25.06
CA TYR A 149 -0.07 -5.74 25.01
C TYR A 149 -0.04 -6.97 25.93
N ALA A 150 1.12 -7.42 26.43
CA ALA A 150 1.19 -8.44 27.49
C ALA A 150 0.56 -7.95 28.82
N HIS A 151 0.56 -6.64 29.07
CA HIS A 151 -0.14 -6.05 30.22
C HIS A 151 -1.65 -5.90 30.00
N VAL A 152 -2.11 -5.82 28.75
CA VAL A 152 -3.55 -5.76 28.40
C VAL A 152 -4.16 -7.17 28.42
N ALA A 153 -3.43 -8.19 27.97
CA ALA A 153 -3.86 -9.59 28.04
C ALA A 153 -4.01 -10.13 29.48
N LYS A 154 -3.29 -9.57 30.46
CA LYS A 154 -3.43 -9.92 31.89
C LYS A 154 -4.61 -9.23 32.60
N LYS A 155 -5.34 -8.34 31.94
CA LYS A 155 -6.52 -7.65 32.51
C LYS A 155 -7.85 -8.26 32.09
N LEU A 156 -7.82 -9.35 31.31
CA LEU A 156 -8.99 -10.10 30.84
C LEU A 156 -8.93 -11.60 31.20
N SER A 157 -8.07 -11.97 32.17
CA SER A 157 -8.00 -13.31 32.78
C SER A 157 -8.37 -13.24 34.25
#